data_AF-A0A1M4XUQ9-F1
#
_entry.id   AF-A0A1M4XUQ9-F1
#
_cell.length_a   1.000
_cell.length_b   1.000
_cell.length_c   1.000
_cell.angle_alpha   90.00
_cell.angle_beta   90.00
_cell.angle_gamma   90.00
#
_symmetry.space_group_name_H-M   'P 1'
#
loop_
_entity.id
_entity.type
_entity.pdbx_description
1 polymer ?
#
loop_
_entity_poly.entity_id
_entity_poly.type
_entity_poly.pdbx_seq_one_letter_code
_entity_poly.pdbx_strand_id
1 'polypeptide(L)'
;MMYEHKTDPILPAPLYYKRVAWNFAVAMGILMNCIIIGVLGYHYLAGSSWIDAFHNSSMLLSGMGPVITIESYSGKIFSSLYALFSGIVFVTTMGFILAPSIHRFFHKLHLEEDNK
;
A
#
# COMPACT_ATOMS: atom_id res chain seq x y z
N MET A 1 2.08 10.52 -14.00
CA MET A 1 2.93 11.72 -13.91
C MET A 1 4.37 11.27 -14.07
N MET A 2 5.08 11.83 -15.04
CA MET A 2 6.49 11.49 -15.27
C MET A 2 7.35 12.10 -14.15
N TYR A 3 8.30 11.33 -13.63
CA TYR A 3 9.31 11.85 -12.72
C TYR A 3 10.29 12.73 -13.50
N GLU A 4 10.84 13.74 -12.82
CA GLU A 4 11.86 14.64 -13.38
C GLU A 4 13.12 13.85 -13.74
N HIS A 5 13.75 14.22 -14.87
CA HIS A 5 15.07 13.71 -15.24
C HIS A 5 16.12 14.29 -14.29
N LYS A 6 17.28 13.61 -14.19
CA LYS A 6 18.36 13.99 -13.27
C LYS A 6 18.79 15.46 -13.39
N THR A 7 18.67 16.05 -14.57
CA THR A 7 19.11 17.43 -14.89
C THR A 7 18.02 18.50 -14.72
N ASP A 8 16.77 18.11 -14.44
CA ASP A 8 15.67 19.07 -14.30
C ASP A 8 15.77 19.83 -12.96
N PRO A 9 15.35 21.10 -12.89
CA PRO A 9 15.29 21.84 -11.63
C PRO A 9 14.31 21.20 -10.65
N ILE A 10 14.64 21.23 -9.36
CA ILE A 10 13.81 20.63 -8.29
C ILE A 10 12.38 21.21 -8.35
N LEU A 11 11.37 20.34 -8.42
CA LEU A 11 9.97 20.74 -8.45
C LEU A 11 9.62 21.75 -7.34
N PRO A 12 8.91 22.86 -7.65
CA PRO A 12 8.41 23.78 -6.64
C PRO A 12 7.57 23.06 -5.58
N ALA A 13 7.72 23.47 -4.31
CA ALA A 13 7.04 22.87 -3.16
C ALA A 13 5.53 22.56 -3.37
N PRO A 14 4.68 23.45 -3.93
CA PRO A 14 3.25 23.16 -4.09
C PRO A 14 2.96 22.01 -5.06
N LEU A 15 3.73 21.88 -6.15
CA LEU A 15 3.58 20.81 -7.13
C LEU A 15 4.04 19.46 -6.55
N TYR A 16 5.07 19.47 -5.71
CA TYR A 16 5.52 18.30 -4.97
C TYR A 16 4.44 17.76 -4.02
N TYR A 17 3.83 18.61 -3.19
CA TYR A 17 2.76 18.18 -2.28
C TYR A 17 1.55 17.64 -3.03
N LYS A 18 1.21 18.22 -4.19
CA LYS A 18 0.15 17.68 -5.07
C LYS A 18 0.48 16.26 -5.55
N ARG A 19 1.74 15.98 -5.93
CA ARG A 19 2.20 14.65 -6.35
C ARG A 19 2.11 13.64 -5.19
N VAL A 20 2.55 14.02 -4.00
CA VAL A 20 2.45 13.18 -2.80
C VAL A 20 0.99 12.89 -2.45
N ALA A 21 0.14 13.91 -2.43
CA ALA A 21 -1.29 13.76 -2.14
C ALA A 21 -2.00 12.86 -3.17
N TRP A 22 -1.65 12.99 -4.45
CA TRP A 22 -2.18 12.11 -5.50
C TRP A 22 -1.75 10.66 -5.31
N ASN A 23 -0.45 10.41 -5.08
CA ASN A 23 0.04 9.05 -4.84
C ASN A 23 -0.63 8.43 -3.59
N PHE A 24 -0.78 9.22 -2.54
CA PHE A 24 -1.48 8.79 -1.33
C PHE A 24 -2.96 8.46 -1.61
N ALA A 25 -3.68 9.30 -2.37
CA ALA A 25 -5.07 9.04 -2.72
C ALA A 25 -5.23 7.75 -3.55
N VAL A 26 -4.36 7.52 -4.53
CA VAL A 26 -4.35 6.28 -5.32
C VAL A 26 -4.05 5.07 -4.44
N ALA A 27 -3.07 5.17 -3.54
CA ALA A 27 -2.75 4.12 -2.58
C ALA A 27 -3.93 3.78 -1.68
N MET A 28 -4.63 4.79 -1.13
CA MET A 28 -5.83 4.57 -0.31
C MET A 28 -6.95 3.91 -1.11
N GLY A 29 -7.12 4.27 -2.37
CA GLY A 29 -8.06 3.61 -3.28
C GLY A 29 -7.74 2.12 -3.45
N ILE A 30 -6.47 1.77 -3.66
CA ILE A 30 -6.03 0.37 -3.76
C ILE A 30 -6.32 -0.37 -2.45
N LEU A 31 -5.94 0.18 -1.30
CA LEU A 31 -6.15 -0.44 0.01
C LEU A 31 -7.63 -0.65 0.33
N MET A 32 -8.51 0.30 0.01
CA MET A 32 -9.96 0.15 0.19
C MET A 32 -10.51 -1.02 -0.64
N ASN A 33 -10.09 -1.15 -1.90
CA ASN A 33 -10.51 -2.28 -2.74
C ASN A 33 -10.02 -3.61 -2.16
N CYS A 34 -8.77 -3.68 -1.70
CA CYS A 34 -8.23 -4.88 -1.06
C CYS A 34 -8.99 -5.25 0.22
N ILE A 35 -9.32 -4.26 1.08
CA ILE A 35 -10.14 -4.48 2.27
C ILE A 35 -11.49 -5.06 1.89
N ILE A 36 -12.18 -4.51 0.88
CA ILE A 36 -13.49 -5.01 0.46
C ILE A 36 -13.39 -6.49 0.02
N ILE A 37 -12.37 -6.84 -0.76
CA ILE A 37 -12.12 -8.23 -1.18
C ILE A 37 -11.89 -9.12 0.05
N GLY A 38 -11.06 -8.68 0.98
CA GLY A 38 -10.79 -9.38 2.24
C GLY A 38 -12.05 -9.61 3.06
N VAL A 39 -12.82 -8.55 3.29
CA VAL A 39 -14.08 -8.57 4.07
C VAL A 39 -15.05 -9.58 3.49
N LEU A 40 -15.30 -9.52 2.18
CA LEU A 40 -16.23 -10.43 1.52
C LEU A 40 -15.74 -11.88 1.58
N GLY A 41 -14.45 -12.11 1.34
CA GLY A 41 -13.89 -13.47 1.39
C GLY A 41 -13.91 -14.06 2.80
N TYR A 42 -13.54 -13.30 3.84
CA TYR A 42 -13.63 -13.78 5.22
C TYR A 42 -15.08 -13.97 5.67
N HIS A 43 -15.99 -13.09 5.29
CA HIS A 43 -17.40 -13.25 5.64
C HIS A 43 -18.02 -14.50 5.00
N TYR A 44 -17.84 -14.70 3.69
CA TYR A 44 -18.49 -15.79 2.96
C TYR A 44 -17.75 -17.14 3.01
N LEU A 45 -16.41 -17.15 3.01
CA LEU A 45 -15.62 -18.38 2.95
C LEU A 45 -15.16 -18.86 4.33
N ALA A 46 -14.95 -17.93 5.28
CA ALA A 46 -14.52 -18.24 6.64
C ALA A 46 -15.65 -18.10 7.69
N GLY A 47 -16.83 -17.59 7.31
CA GLY A 47 -17.97 -17.44 8.21
C GLY A 47 -17.79 -16.38 9.29
N SER A 48 -16.82 -15.48 9.12
CA SER A 48 -16.51 -14.43 10.10
C SER A 48 -17.57 -13.33 10.10
N SER A 49 -17.80 -12.67 11.24
CA SER A 49 -18.67 -11.48 11.27
C SER A 49 -18.08 -10.36 10.39
N TRP A 50 -18.93 -9.42 9.93
CA TRP A 50 -18.48 -8.31 9.09
C TRP A 50 -17.36 -7.48 9.73
N ILE A 51 -17.47 -7.21 11.04
CA ILE A 51 -16.47 -6.41 11.76
C ILE A 51 -15.17 -7.18 11.96
N ASP A 52 -15.24 -8.48 12.23
CA ASP A 52 -14.06 -9.34 12.37
C ASP A 52 -13.35 -9.54 11.03
N ALA A 53 -14.11 -9.70 9.95
CA ALA A 53 -13.60 -9.78 8.59
C ALA A 53 -12.88 -8.49 8.18
N PHE A 54 -13.45 -7.34 8.51
CA PHE A 54 -12.81 -6.02 8.28
C PHE A 54 -11.55 -5.85 9.12
N HIS A 55 -11.62 -6.17 10.40
CA HIS A 55 -10.48 -6.07 11.31
C HIS A 55 -9.33 -6.98 10.84
N ASN A 56 -9.61 -8.25 10.54
CA ASN A 56 -8.61 -9.20 10.07
C ASN A 56 -8.01 -8.81 8.71
N SER A 57 -8.83 -8.32 7.77
CA SER A 57 -8.34 -7.82 6.48
C SER A 57 -7.40 -6.62 6.65
N SER A 58 -7.72 -5.71 7.58
CA SER A 58 -6.92 -4.54 7.89
C SER A 58 -5.59 -4.92 8.56
N MET A 59 -5.62 -5.87 9.49
CA MET A 59 -4.41 -6.39 10.14
C MET A 59 -3.44 -6.96 9.11
N LEU A 60 -3.91 -7.83 8.21
CA LEU A 60 -3.07 -8.43 7.17
C LEU A 60 -2.53 -7.41 6.15
N LEU A 61 -3.33 -6.40 5.77
CA LEU A 61 -2.88 -5.34 4.86
C LEU A 61 -1.90 -4.35 5.53
N SER A 62 -1.88 -4.28 6.85
CA SER A 62 -0.89 -3.50 7.61
C SER A 62 0.43 -4.26 7.84
N GLY A 63 0.51 -5.52 7.41
CA GLY A 63 1.65 -6.40 7.66
C GLY A 63 1.63 -7.09 9.02
N MET A 64 0.56 -6.89 9.80
CA MET A 64 0.33 -7.62 11.04
C MET A 64 -0.32 -8.99 10.75
N GLY A 65 -0.15 -9.94 11.65
CA GLY A 65 -0.70 -11.30 11.48
C GLY A 65 -2.23 -11.35 11.57
N PRO A 66 -2.83 -12.51 11.28
CA PRO A 66 -4.27 -12.72 11.44
C PRO A 66 -4.67 -12.64 12.91
N VAL A 67 -5.88 -12.15 13.17
CA VAL A 67 -6.43 -11.92 14.52
C VAL A 67 -7.67 -12.76 14.81
N ILE A 68 -8.12 -13.55 13.82
CA ILE A 68 -9.27 -14.44 13.95
C ILE A 68 -8.86 -15.88 13.69
N THR A 69 -9.54 -16.81 14.35
CA THR A 69 -9.40 -18.24 14.10
C THR A 69 -10.27 -18.64 12.91
N ILE A 70 -9.64 -19.24 11.90
CA ILE A 70 -10.33 -19.75 10.70
C ILE A 70 -10.48 -21.27 10.83
N GLU A 71 -11.71 -21.76 10.95
CA GLU A 71 -11.96 -23.20 11.12
C GLU A 71 -12.27 -23.92 9.79
N SER A 72 -12.96 -23.24 8.87
CA SER A 72 -13.41 -23.83 7.60
C SER A 72 -12.27 -24.10 6.63
N TYR A 73 -12.38 -25.19 5.85
CA TYR A 73 -11.40 -25.54 4.82
C TYR A 73 -11.28 -24.44 3.74
N SER A 74 -12.42 -23.95 3.24
CA SER A 74 -12.48 -22.86 2.27
C SER A 74 -11.87 -21.57 2.80
N GLY A 75 -12.15 -21.24 4.07
CA GLY A 75 -11.63 -20.06 4.73
C GLY A 75 -10.12 -20.13 4.90
N LYS A 76 -9.56 -21.30 5.22
CA LYS A 76 -8.10 -21.48 5.35
C LYS A 76 -7.39 -21.23 4.02
N ILE A 77 -7.90 -21.81 2.93
CA ILE A 77 -7.34 -21.59 1.58
C ILE A 77 -7.41 -20.10 1.23
N PHE A 78 -8.58 -19.47 1.42
CA PHE A 78 -8.73 -18.04 1.17
C PHE A 78 -7.76 -17.21 2.01
N SER A 79 -7.70 -17.45 3.31
CA SER A 79 -6.84 -16.69 4.23
C SER A 79 -5.36 -16.82 3.89
N SER A 80 -4.91 -18.00 3.45
CA SER A 80 -3.52 -18.22 3.03
C SER A 80 -3.20 -17.41 1.76
N LEU A 81 -4.06 -17.45 0.76
CA LEU A 81 -3.87 -16.69 -0.48
C LEU A 81 -3.97 -15.18 -0.23
N TYR A 82 -4.94 -14.76 0.58
CA TYR A 82 -5.15 -13.36 0.93
C TYR A 82 -3.98 -12.81 1.73
N ALA A 83 -3.37 -13.58 2.63
CA ALA A 83 -2.18 -13.15 3.38
C ALA A 83 -0.94 -12.94 2.49
N LEU A 84 -0.71 -13.80 1.49
CA LEU A 84 0.36 -13.61 0.52
C LEU A 84 0.10 -12.36 -0.34
N PHE A 85 -1.12 -12.22 -0.84
CA PHE A 85 -1.55 -11.06 -1.60
C PHE A 85 -1.40 -9.75 -0.79
N SER A 86 -1.86 -9.73 0.45
CA SER A 86 -1.81 -8.54 1.32
C SER A 86 -0.37 -8.12 1.60
N GLY A 87 0.55 -9.08 1.79
CA GLY A 87 1.98 -8.79 1.94
C GLY A 87 2.58 -8.08 0.72
N ILE A 88 2.26 -8.55 -0.50
CA ILE A 88 2.72 -7.91 -1.75
C ILE A 88 2.11 -6.51 -1.89
N VAL A 89 0.82 -6.37 -1.60
CA VAL A 89 0.11 -5.08 -1.65
C VAL A 89 0.71 -4.09 -0.64
N PHE A 90 1.00 -4.53 0.58
CA PHE A 90 1.60 -3.69 1.62
C PHE A 90 2.95 -3.11 1.16
N VAL A 91 3.87 -3.97 0.71
CA VAL A 91 5.20 -3.54 0.25
C VAL A 91 5.10 -2.62 -0.95
N THR A 92 4.26 -2.97 -1.93
CA THR A 92 4.07 -2.19 -3.17
C THR A 92 3.48 -0.81 -2.87
N THR A 93 2.47 -0.75 -2.00
CA THR A 93 1.80 0.50 -1.61
C THR A 93 2.75 1.41 -0.85
N MET A 94 3.54 0.86 0.07
CA MET A 94 4.56 1.61 0.79
C MET A 94 5.61 2.19 -0.17
N GLY A 95 6.10 1.38 -1.11
CA GLY A 95 7.03 1.84 -2.15
C GLY A 95 6.44 2.96 -3.00
N PHE A 96 5.17 2.86 -3.39
CA PHE A 96 4.49 3.87 -4.20
C PHE A 96 4.30 5.20 -3.46
N ILE A 97 3.96 5.16 -2.16
CA ILE A 97 3.84 6.35 -1.31
C ILE A 97 5.22 7.01 -1.09
N LEU A 98 6.26 6.21 -0.86
CA LEU A 98 7.62 6.70 -0.58
C LEU A 98 8.39 7.13 -1.83
N ALA A 99 8.03 6.63 -3.02
CA ALA A 99 8.69 6.93 -4.29
C ALA A 99 8.99 8.43 -4.53
N PRO A 100 8.03 9.39 -4.37
CA PRO A 100 8.33 10.81 -4.55
C PRO A 100 9.34 11.37 -3.54
N SER A 101 9.32 10.90 -2.30
CA SER A 101 10.26 11.32 -1.26
C SER A 101 11.67 10.78 -1.55
N ILE A 102 11.77 9.50 -1.90
CA ILE A 102 13.03 8.84 -2.26
C ILE A 102 13.62 9.46 -3.52
N HIS A 103 12.80 9.68 -4.56
CA HIS A 103 13.23 10.35 -5.79
C HIS A 103 13.77 11.75 -5.51
N ARG A 104 13.05 12.57 -4.71
CA ARG A 104 13.50 13.93 -4.35
C ARG A 104 14.78 13.93 -3.51
N PHE A 105 14.96 12.96 -2.61
CA PHE A 105 16.17 12.81 -1.82
C PHE A 105 17.39 12.51 -2.70
N PHE A 106 17.28 11.53 -3.61
CA PHE A 106 18.36 11.21 -4.53
C PHE A 106 18.65 12.33 -5.53
N HIS A 107 17.61 13.03 -5.99
CA HIS A 107 17.78 14.17 -6.90
C HIS A 107 18.54 15.32 -6.24
N LYS A 108 18.25 15.62 -4.95
CA LYS A 108 19.05 16.58 -4.17
C LYS A 108 20.52 16.19 -4.02
N LEU A 109 20.80 14.92 -3.70
CA LEU A 109 22.17 14.45 -3.53
C LEU A 109 23.01 14.56 -4.82
N HIS A 110 22.44 14.20 -5.97
CA HIS A 110 23.16 14.33 -7.25
C HIS A 110 23.43 15.80 -7.62
N LEU A 111 22.51 16.72 -7.33
CA LEU A 111 22.71 18.15 -7.59
C LEU A 111 23.79 18.78 -6.69
N GLU A 112 24.03 18.22 -5.49
CA GLU A 112 25.12 18.62 -4.60
C GLU A 112 26.49 18.11 -5.08
N GLU A 113 26.54 17.00 -5.83
CA GLU A 113 27.78 16.49 -6.45
C GLU A 113 28.19 17.30 -7.68
N ASP A 114 27.25 17.69 -8.55
CA ASP A 114 27.54 18.49 -9.76
C ASP A 114 27.92 19.96 -9.44
N ASN A 115 27.59 20.48 -8.25
CA ASN A 115 27.93 21.84 -7.81
C ASN A 115 29.27 21.93 -7.03
N LYS A 116 30.03 20.85 -6.91
CA LYS A 116 31.38 20.84 -6.33
C LYS A 116 32.45 20.83 -7.41
#